data_AF-A0A6V7NZF1-F1
#
_entry.id   AF-A0A6V7NZF1-F1
#
_cell.length_a   1.000
_cell.length_b   1.000
_cell.length_c   1.000
_cell.angle_alpha   90.00
_cell.angle_beta   90.00
_cell.angle_gamma   90.00
#
_symmetry.space_group_name_H-M   'P 1'
#
loop_
_entity.id
_entity.type
_entity.pdbx_description
1 polymer ?
#
loop_
_entity_poly.entity_id
_entity_poly.type
_entity_poly.pdbx_seq_one_letter_code
_entity_poly.pdbx_strand_id
1 'polypeptide(L)'
;MNHCTAAAATVIGRAATSAATVMELLDTGNLVLRDGSGRTVWRSFDYPTDTLLPTQAFTRGKRLVSRFATGAFRSGYYSLYFDNDNVLRLIYDGSDISSIYWPDPDNTVFQNGRTDYNSTRLAVLDRTAGSTPATDSASPPPTPAR
;
A
#
# COMPACT_ATOMS: atom_id res chain seq x y z
N MET A 1 20.83 -20.06 -23.85
CA MET A 1 21.04 -18.61 -24.09
C MET A 1 20.23 -17.88 -23.03
N ASN A 2 20.92 -17.45 -21.97
CA ASN A 2 20.28 -16.86 -20.80
C ASN A 2 20.10 -15.38 -21.09
N HIS A 3 18.88 -14.98 -21.44
CA HIS A 3 18.52 -13.56 -21.48
C HIS A 3 18.51 -13.04 -20.04
N CYS A 4 19.62 -12.44 -19.65
CA CYS A 4 19.73 -11.65 -18.43
C CYS A 4 19.06 -10.30 -18.74
N THR A 5 17.78 -10.18 -18.43
CA THR A 5 17.07 -8.89 -18.52
C THR A 5 17.61 -8.02 -17.38
N ALA A 6 18.55 -7.13 -17.69
CA ALA A 6 18.96 -6.09 -16.77
C ALA A 6 17.74 -5.16 -16.53
N ALA A 7 17.25 -5.12 -15.30
CA ALA A 7 16.22 -4.17 -14.90
C ALA A 7 16.76 -2.74 -15.07
N ALA A 8 16.01 -1.88 -15.75
CA ALA A 8 16.49 -0.56 -16.16
C ALA A 8 15.83 0.51 -15.29
N ALA A 9 16.45 0.85 -14.16
CA ALA A 9 15.97 1.94 -13.32
C ALA A 9 16.33 3.31 -13.93
N THR A 10 15.39 4.26 -13.86
CA THR A 10 15.56 5.60 -14.44
C THR A 10 16.01 6.60 -13.38
N VAL A 11 17.16 7.24 -13.58
CA VAL A 11 17.62 8.34 -12.73
C VAL A 11 16.88 9.62 -13.10
N ILE A 12 16.17 10.22 -12.13
CA ILE A 12 15.34 11.42 -12.32
C ILE A 12 16.06 12.70 -11.90
N GLY A 13 17.10 12.62 -11.06
CA GLY A 13 17.89 13.80 -10.66
C GLY A 13 19.15 13.47 -9.88
N ARG A 14 20.13 14.38 -9.94
CA ARG A 14 21.38 14.32 -9.16
C ARG A 14 21.68 15.68 -8.53
N ALA A 15 21.92 15.70 -7.22
CA ALA A 15 22.40 16.89 -6.51
C ALA A 15 23.89 16.73 -6.20
N ALA A 16 24.71 17.69 -6.65
CA ALA A 16 26.15 17.75 -6.36
C ALA A 16 26.41 18.52 -5.06
N THR A 17 26.03 17.92 -3.93
CA THR A 17 26.52 18.32 -2.60
C THR A 17 27.67 17.38 -2.18
N SER A 18 28.42 17.70 -1.12
CA SER A 18 29.56 16.86 -0.67
C SER A 18 29.20 15.38 -0.43
N ALA A 19 27.91 15.09 -0.21
CA ALA A 19 27.30 13.79 -0.47
C ALA A 19 26.43 13.90 -1.72
N ALA A 20 26.81 13.24 -2.81
CA ALA A 20 26.00 13.20 -4.02
C ALA A 20 24.71 12.42 -3.76
N THR A 21 23.55 13.05 -3.92
CA THR A 21 22.26 12.38 -3.72
C THR A 21 21.61 12.10 -5.07
N VAL A 22 21.14 10.86 -5.28
CA VAL A 22 20.52 10.41 -6.53
C VAL A 22 19.06 10.06 -6.28
N MET A 23 18.16 10.58 -7.12
CA MET A 23 16.75 10.18 -7.15
C MET A 23 16.50 9.25 -8.34
N GLU A 24 15.88 8.10 -8.09
CA GLU A 24 15.74 7.01 -9.04
C GLU A 24 14.31 6.44 -8.97
N LEU A 25 13.66 6.31 -10.13
CA LEU A 25 12.38 5.61 -10.25
C LEU A 25 12.64 4.18 -10.72
N LEU A 26 12.28 3.23 -9.87
CA LEU A 26 12.40 1.81 -10.13
C LEU A 26 11.24 1.32 -11.01
N ASP A 27 11.42 0.21 -11.71
CA ASP A 27 10.38 -0.47 -12.52
C ASP A 27 9.17 -0.92 -11.70
N THR A 28 9.31 -0.98 -10.37
CA THR A 28 8.19 -1.25 -9.46
C THR A 28 7.25 -0.05 -9.31
N GLY A 29 7.66 1.15 -9.76
CA GLY A 29 7.00 2.43 -9.49
C GLY A 29 7.47 3.08 -8.18
N ASN A 30 8.42 2.47 -7.48
CA ASN A 30 8.98 3.02 -6.26
C ASN A 30 10.02 4.09 -6.60
N LEU A 31 9.80 5.31 -6.13
CA LEU A 31 10.76 6.41 -6.24
C LEU A 31 11.67 6.38 -5.02
N VAL A 32 12.98 6.22 -5.22
CA VAL A 32 13.96 6.11 -4.15
C VAL A 32 14.96 7.26 -4.18
N LEU A 33 15.37 7.69 -2.99
CA LEU A 33 16.45 8.66 -2.79
C LEU A 33 17.64 7.93 -2.18
N ARG A 34 18.81 8.03 -2.81
CA ARG A 34 20.06 7.41 -2.37
C ARG A 34 21.07 8.48 -1.99
N ASP A 35 21.75 8.29 -0.87
CA ASP A 35 22.88 9.13 -0.47
C ASP A 35 24.16 8.81 -1.28
N GLY A 36 25.24 9.54 -1.03
CA GLY A 36 26.52 9.39 -1.75
C GLY A 36 27.20 8.03 -1.59
N SER A 37 26.77 7.22 -0.61
CA SER A 37 27.22 5.83 -0.43
C SER A 37 26.35 4.82 -1.17
N GLY A 38 25.29 5.28 -1.86
CA GLY A 38 24.31 4.43 -2.53
C GLY A 38 23.20 3.89 -1.62
N ARG A 39 23.21 4.24 -0.33
CA ARG A 39 22.21 3.80 0.65
C ARG A 39 20.90 4.53 0.42
N THR A 40 19.81 3.78 0.39
CA THR A 40 18.45 4.34 0.32
C THR A 40 18.11 5.05 1.62
N VAL A 41 17.86 6.35 1.54
CA VAL A 41 17.49 7.20 2.68
C VAL A 41 16.00 7.56 2.69
N TRP A 42 15.31 7.40 1.55
CA TRP A 42 13.88 7.60 1.42
C TRP A 42 13.31 6.76 0.25
N ARG A 43 12.04 6.36 0.36
CA ARG A 43 11.31 5.65 -0.70
C ARG A 43 9.83 6.06 -0.70
N SER A 44 9.22 6.25 -1.88
CA SER A 44 7.82 6.65 -1.99
C SER A 44 6.86 5.59 -1.46
N PHE A 45 7.22 4.31 -1.59
CA PHE A 45 6.41 3.20 -1.07
C PHE A 45 6.22 3.24 0.44
N ASP A 46 7.06 3.99 1.17
CA ASP A 46 6.89 4.21 2.60
C ASP A 46 5.67 5.08 2.95
N TYR A 47 5.22 5.92 2.02
CA TYR A 47 4.19 6.93 2.19
C TYR A 47 3.06 6.76 1.15
N PRO A 48 2.24 5.71 1.26
CA PRO A 48 1.14 5.52 0.33
C PRO A 48 0.04 6.59 0.50
N THR A 49 -0.65 6.93 -0.59
CA THR A 49 -1.80 7.86 -0.59
C THR A 49 -3.12 7.11 -0.77
N ASP A 50 -3.58 6.98 -2.00
CA ASP A 50 -4.89 6.45 -2.38
C ASP A 50 -4.78 5.15 -3.19
N THR A 51 -3.58 4.83 -3.67
CA THR A 51 -3.30 3.64 -4.49
C THR A 51 -2.20 2.79 -3.85
N LEU A 52 -2.45 1.49 -3.73
CA LEU A 52 -1.42 0.49 -3.40
C LEU A 52 -0.86 -0.09 -4.70
N LEU A 53 0.43 0.07 -4.93
CA LEU A 53 1.08 -0.51 -6.09
C LEU A 53 1.47 -1.97 -5.84
N PRO A 54 1.60 -2.80 -6.89
CA PRO A 54 2.07 -4.15 -6.70
C PRO A 54 3.49 -4.17 -6.14
N THR A 55 3.82 -5.19 -5.33
CA THR A 55 5.07 -5.30 -4.56
C THR A 55 5.25 -4.25 -3.45
N GLN A 56 4.32 -3.28 -3.31
CA GLN A 56 4.31 -2.36 -2.19
C GLN A 56 3.81 -3.08 -0.94
N ALA A 57 4.66 -3.15 0.08
CA ALA A 57 4.27 -3.68 1.38
C ALA A 57 3.31 -2.69 2.08
N PHE A 58 2.11 -3.16 2.39
CA PHE A 58 1.14 -2.46 3.20
C PHE A 58 1.18 -3.03 4.62
N THR A 59 1.51 -2.20 5.61
CA THR A 59 1.78 -2.63 7.00
C THR A 59 0.99 -1.81 8.00
N ARG A 60 1.02 -2.18 9.29
CA ARG A 60 0.32 -1.48 10.38
C ARG A 60 0.42 0.05 10.36
N GLY A 61 1.61 0.58 10.04
CA GLY A 61 1.87 2.01 10.06
C GLY A 61 1.34 2.77 8.83
N LYS A 62 0.71 2.07 7.89
CA LYS A 62 0.24 2.65 6.63
C LYS A 62 -1.29 2.70 6.63
N ARG A 63 -1.81 3.74 5.98
CA ARG A 63 -3.24 3.97 5.75
C ARG A 63 -3.40 4.47 4.33
N LEU A 64 -4.25 3.83 3.54
CA LEU A 64 -4.71 4.42 2.29
C LEU A 64 -5.91 5.29 2.60
N VAL A 65 -5.93 6.49 2.04
CA VAL A 65 -7.10 7.37 2.11
C VAL A 65 -7.57 7.62 0.70
N SER A 66 -8.85 7.36 0.43
CA SER A 66 -9.40 7.57 -0.90
C SER A 66 -9.26 9.02 -1.30
N ARG A 67 -9.34 9.27 -2.60
CA ARG A 67 -9.50 10.62 -3.13
C ARG A 67 -10.96 11.06 -3.02
N PHE A 68 -11.22 12.36 -2.84
CA PHE A 68 -12.58 12.90 -2.74
C PHE A 68 -13.37 12.75 -4.05
N ALA A 69 -12.75 13.09 -5.18
CA ALA A 69 -13.32 12.98 -6.51
C ALA A 69 -12.21 12.88 -7.56
N THR A 70 -12.53 12.39 -8.76
CA THR A 70 -11.58 12.39 -9.89
C THR A 70 -11.07 13.81 -10.14
N GLY A 71 -9.75 13.99 -10.19
CA GLY A 71 -9.11 15.30 -10.37
C GLY A 71 -9.03 16.17 -9.12
N ALA A 72 -9.58 15.74 -7.97
CA ALA A 72 -9.43 16.46 -6.71
C ALA A 72 -8.11 16.09 -6.01
N PHE A 73 -7.41 17.09 -5.47
CA PHE A 73 -6.21 16.89 -4.63
C PHE A 73 -6.54 16.71 -3.14
N ARG A 74 -7.82 16.57 -2.81
CA ARG A 74 -8.31 16.41 -1.43
C ARG A 74 -8.61 14.95 -1.12
N SER A 75 -8.30 14.56 0.10
CA SER A 75 -8.71 13.28 0.68
C SER A 75 -10.23 13.16 0.73
N GLY A 76 -10.73 11.98 0.42
CA GLY A 76 -12.11 11.55 0.60
C GLY A 76 -12.31 10.89 1.95
N TYR A 77 -13.44 10.18 2.08
CA TYR A 77 -13.91 9.66 3.36
C TYR A 77 -13.57 8.18 3.59
N TYR A 78 -13.07 7.46 2.57
CA TYR A 78 -12.74 6.05 2.74
C TYR A 78 -11.29 5.88 3.17
N SER A 79 -11.06 4.95 4.09
CA SER A 79 -9.72 4.63 4.57
C SER A 79 -9.50 3.14 4.72
N LEU A 80 -8.41 2.62 4.15
CA LEU A 80 -7.98 1.22 4.31
C LEU A 80 -6.77 1.17 5.25
N TYR A 81 -6.86 0.43 6.36
CA TYR A 81 -5.74 0.24 7.29
C TYR A 81 -5.90 -1.02 8.16
N PHE A 82 -4.82 -1.48 8.78
CA PHE A 82 -4.88 -2.53 9.79
C PHE A 82 -5.27 -1.95 11.16
N ASP A 83 -6.43 -2.32 11.68
CA ASP A 83 -6.91 -1.85 12.98
C ASP A 83 -6.18 -2.54 14.15
N ASN A 84 -6.48 -2.16 15.39
CA ASN A 84 -5.85 -2.66 16.60
C ASN A 84 -5.96 -4.18 16.77
N ASP A 85 -6.97 -4.81 16.16
CA ASP A 85 -7.21 -6.26 16.18
C ASP A 85 -6.39 -7.02 15.11
N ASN A 86 -5.40 -6.39 14.46
CA ASN A 86 -4.63 -6.97 13.35
C ASN A 86 -5.43 -7.25 12.07
N VAL A 87 -6.68 -6.81 11.99
CA VAL A 87 -7.55 -6.97 10.82
C VAL A 87 -7.49 -5.75 9.91
N LEU A 88 -7.31 -5.96 8.61
CA LEU A 88 -7.40 -4.95 7.56
C LEU A 88 -8.86 -4.51 7.42
N ARG A 89 -9.15 -3.22 7.60
CA ARG A 89 -10.50 -2.67 7.52
C ARG A 89 -10.56 -1.54 6.53
N LEU A 90 -11.66 -1.47 5.78
CA LEU A 90 -12.07 -0.32 5.01
C LEU A 90 -13.17 0.38 5.80
N ILE A 91 -12.89 1.61 6.22
CA ILE A 91 -13.84 2.44 6.97
C ILE A 91 -14.31 3.58 6.06
N TYR A 92 -15.58 3.94 6.19
CA TYR A 92 -16.09 5.23 5.76
C TYR A 92 -16.14 6.16 6.96
N ASP A 93 -15.51 7.33 6.85
CA ASP A 93 -15.38 8.30 7.93
C ASP A 93 -15.84 9.68 7.42
N GLY A 94 -17.16 9.84 7.33
CA GLY A 94 -17.82 11.07 6.90
C GLY A 94 -18.03 12.07 8.05
N SER A 95 -18.56 13.25 7.74
CA SER A 95 -18.81 14.28 8.75
C SER A 95 -19.87 13.89 9.78
N ASP A 96 -20.87 13.12 9.35
CA ASP A 96 -22.05 12.82 10.16
C ASP A 96 -22.01 11.40 10.75
N ILE A 97 -21.40 10.48 10.00
CA ILE A 97 -21.33 9.07 10.37
C ILE A 97 -19.94 8.51 10.06
N SER A 98 -19.52 7.58 10.91
CA SER A 98 -18.36 6.73 10.69
C SER A 98 -18.82 5.27 10.78
N SER A 99 -18.46 4.45 9.80
CA SER A 99 -18.87 3.05 9.75
C SER A 99 -17.83 2.16 9.09
N ILE A 100 -17.72 0.93 9.58
CA ILE A 100 -16.94 -0.11 8.92
C ILE A 100 -17.68 -0.47 7.64
N TYR A 101 -17.03 -0.24 6.51
CA TYR A 101 -17.56 -0.63 5.20
C TYR A 101 -17.17 -2.08 4.85
N TRP A 102 -15.96 -2.49 5.24
CA TRP A 102 -15.49 -3.87 5.07
C TRP A 102 -14.42 -4.23 6.12
N PRO A 103 -14.36 -5.47 6.64
CA PRO A 103 -15.26 -6.60 6.38
C PRO A 103 -16.66 -6.37 6.95
N ASP A 104 -17.60 -7.28 6.70
CA ASP A 104 -19.00 -7.14 7.14
C ASP A 104 -19.05 -6.94 8.66
N PRO A 105 -19.54 -5.79 9.15
CA PRO A 105 -19.54 -5.46 10.57
C PRO A 105 -20.50 -6.33 11.39
N ASP A 106 -21.49 -6.96 10.76
CA ASP A 106 -22.45 -7.83 11.45
C ASP A 106 -21.85 -9.22 11.77
N ASN A 107 -20.75 -9.57 11.11
CA ASN A 107 -20.05 -10.84 11.28
C ASN A 107 -18.83 -10.70 12.21
N THR A 108 -18.54 -11.75 12.97
CA THR A 108 -17.27 -11.87 13.72
C THR A 108 -16.07 -11.94 12.77
N VAL A 109 -14.86 -11.70 13.31
CA VAL A 109 -13.59 -11.79 12.56
C VAL A 109 -13.46 -13.14 11.84
N PHE A 110 -13.73 -14.25 12.53
CA PHE A 110 -13.62 -15.59 11.94
C PHE A 110 -14.72 -15.88 10.91
N GLN A 111 -15.95 -15.41 11.13
CA GLN A 111 -17.03 -15.54 10.14
C GLN A 111 -16.73 -14.78 8.85
N ASN A 112 -16.01 -13.66 8.96
CA ASN A 112 -15.47 -12.92 7.82
C ASN A 112 -14.27 -13.63 7.13
N GLY A 113 -13.92 -14.86 7.53
CA GLY A 113 -12.79 -15.59 6.99
C GLY A 113 -11.43 -14.95 7.34
N ARG A 114 -11.39 -14.18 8.43
CA ARG A 114 -10.20 -13.48 8.91
C ARG A 114 -9.65 -14.10 10.18
N THR A 115 -8.44 -13.69 10.55
CA THR A 115 -7.83 -13.99 11.85
C THR A 115 -7.21 -12.74 12.46
N ASP A 116 -7.53 -12.47 13.71
CA ASP A 116 -6.95 -11.40 14.53
C ASP A 116 -5.70 -11.86 15.28
N TYR A 117 -5.40 -13.17 15.31
CA TYR A 117 -4.21 -13.71 15.98
C TYR A 117 -2.89 -13.41 15.23
N ASN A 118 -2.96 -13.05 13.95
CA ASN A 118 -1.77 -12.82 13.14
C ASN A 118 -1.36 -11.34 13.16
N SER A 119 -0.41 -10.99 14.03
CA SER A 119 0.07 -9.62 14.22
C SER A 119 1.06 -9.11 13.17
N THR A 120 1.42 -9.93 12.18
CA THR A 120 2.35 -9.53 11.11
C THR A 120 1.82 -8.37 10.26
N ARG A 121 0.49 -8.23 10.14
CA ARG A 121 -0.21 -7.10 9.50
C ARG A 121 0.45 -6.69 8.19
N LEU A 122 0.66 -7.65 7.29
CA LEU A 122 1.26 -7.43 5.99
C LEU A 122 0.21 -7.71 4.92
N ALA A 123 0.01 -6.77 4.02
CA ALA A 123 -0.74 -6.98 2.78
C ALA A 123 0.14 -6.55 1.60
N VAL A 124 0.14 -7.34 0.53
CA VAL A 124 0.86 -7.03 -0.70
C VAL A 124 -0.08 -7.26 -1.86
N LEU A 125 -0.19 -6.30 -2.78
CA LEU A 125 -0.92 -6.51 -4.02
C LEU A 125 -0.09 -7.38 -4.95
N ASP A 126 -0.60 -8.57 -5.28
CA ASP A 126 0.02 -9.44 -6.27
C ASP A 126 -0.49 -9.09 -7.68
N ARG A 127 0.44 -8.87 -8.62
CA ARG A 127 0.12 -8.53 -10.03
C ARG A 127 -0.60 -9.66 -10.75
N THR A 128 -0.36 -10.90 -10.35
CA THR A 128 -0.88 -12.09 -11.05
C THR A 128 -2.28 -12.50 -10.63
N ALA A 129 -2.65 -12.23 -9.37
CA ALA A 129 -3.93 -12.69 -8.82
C ALA A 129 -5.00 -11.60 -8.69
N GLY A 130 -4.68 -10.32 -8.96
CA GLY A 130 -5.59 -9.18 -8.75
C GLY A 130 -6.06 -9.06 -7.29
N SER A 131 -5.38 -9.76 -6.38
CA SER A 131 -5.76 -9.87 -4.99
C SER A 131 -4.70 -9.24 -4.11
N THR A 132 -5.14 -8.77 -2.95
CA THR A 132 -4.28 -8.35 -1.86
C THR A 132 -4.25 -9.48 -0.83
N PRO A 133 -3.40 -10.52 -1.00
CA PRO A 133 -3.11 -11.42 0.11
C PRO A 133 -2.67 -10.58 1.31
N ALA A 134 -3.46 -10.67 2.36
CA ALA A 134 -3.24 -10.00 3.62
C ALA A 134 -3.08 -11.09 4.69
N THR A 135 -2.20 -10.85 5.66
CA THR A 135 -1.85 -11.85 6.68
C THR A 135 -3.00 -12.23 7.60
N ASP A 136 -4.03 -11.40 7.65
CA ASP A 136 -5.27 -11.63 8.39
C ASP A 136 -6.33 -12.35 7.55
N SER A 137 -6.09 -12.62 6.26
CA SER A 137 -7.05 -13.29 5.35
C SER A 137 -6.76 -14.77 5.16
N ALA A 138 -7.78 -15.61 5.32
CA ALA A 138 -7.78 -16.98 4.79
C ALA A 138 -8.17 -17.07 3.30
N SER A 139 -8.53 -15.95 2.64
CA SER A 139 -8.76 -15.84 1.19
C SER A 139 -8.85 -14.36 0.74
N PRO A 140 -8.57 -14.04 -0.55
CA PRO A 140 -8.55 -12.67 -1.05
C PRO A 140 -9.93 -12.01 -1.12
N PRO A 141 -10.03 -10.66 -1.04
CA PRO A 141 -11.29 -9.94 -1.06
C PRO A 141 -12.00 -10.04 -2.43
N PRO A 142 -13.36 -9.99 -2.48
CA PRO A 142 -14.10 -9.93 -3.73
C PRO A 142 -13.89 -8.57 -4.43
N THR A 143 -13.68 -8.61 -5.74
CA THR A 143 -13.53 -7.42 -6.59
C THR A 143 -14.83 -6.60 -6.61
N PRO A 144 -14.78 -5.26 -6.46
CA PRO A 144 -15.99 -4.44 -6.56
C PRO A 144 -16.61 -4.55 -7.97
N ALA A 145 -17.93 -4.76 -8.01
CA ALA A 145 -18.68 -4.74 -9.26
C ALA A 145 -18.70 -3.33 -9.87
N ARG A 146 -18.53 -3.27 -11.20
CA ARG A 146 -18.49 -2.04 -12.01
C ARG A 146 -19.87 -1.40 -12.15
#